data_AF-A0A536RD27-F1
#
_entry.id   AF-A0A536RD27-F1
#
_cell.length_a   1.000
_cell.length_b   1.000
_cell.length_c   1.000
_cell.angle_alpha   90.00
_cell.angle_beta   90.00
_cell.angle_gamma   90.00
#
_symmetry.space_group_name_H-M   'P 1'
#
loop_
_entity.id
_entity.type
_entity.pdbx_description
1 polymer ?
#
loop_
_entity_poly.entity_id
_entity_poly.type
_entity_poly.pdbx_seq_one_letter_code
_entity_poly.pdbx_strand_id
1 'polypeptide(L)'
;MLEARIAEAEAGLVHYLDPTCHAFTRARETKDPQITAPALALCATVLLTQGRRKQASTLTSEVLACGHVQVAALLELHGAVTPIEFAWLVRDLGREAELLTALESAPPTPWLQAACAIAEHDSAGSLDLVAKIRAPSVDAYARLRAAEEAARSGSHDVAKELLAPALQFFRRVRAARHLAIADGLLAEGT
;
A
#
# COMPACT_ATOMS: atom_id res chain seq x y z
N MET A 1 13.35 7.99 -18.85
CA MET A 1 12.35 9.08 -18.81
C MET A 1 11.12 8.73 -17.97
N LEU A 2 10.76 7.45 -17.79
CA LEU A 2 9.64 7.00 -16.94
C LEU A 2 9.97 6.97 -15.44
N GLU A 3 11.24 6.75 -15.07
CA GLU A 3 11.67 6.53 -13.67
C GLU A 3 11.79 7.83 -12.85
N ALA A 4 12.16 8.95 -13.49
CA ALA A 4 12.16 10.28 -12.84
C ALA A 4 10.75 10.74 -12.48
N ARG A 5 9.74 10.33 -13.27
CA ARG A 5 8.33 10.69 -13.04
C ARG A 5 7.71 9.96 -11.85
N ILE A 6 8.26 8.84 -11.39
CA ILE A 6 7.71 8.08 -10.25
C ILE A 6 8.15 8.72 -8.93
N ALA A 7 9.42 9.11 -8.80
CA ALA A 7 9.92 9.84 -7.62
C ALA A 7 9.36 11.28 -7.54
N GLU A 8 9.20 11.94 -8.69
CA GLU A 8 8.60 13.27 -8.79
C GLU A 8 7.07 13.22 -8.65
N ALA A 9 6.42 12.10 -9.01
CA ALA A 9 5.03 11.84 -8.65
C ALA A 9 4.87 11.55 -7.16
N GLU A 10 5.74 10.82 -6.47
CA GLU A 10 5.65 10.65 -5.01
C GLU A 10 5.77 12.01 -4.27
N ALA A 11 6.67 12.91 -4.69
CA ALA A 11 6.80 14.25 -4.09
C ALA A 11 5.71 15.24 -4.55
N GLY A 12 5.30 15.17 -5.82
CA GLY A 12 4.27 16.05 -6.41
C GLY A 12 2.84 15.65 -6.05
N LEU A 13 2.55 14.34 -5.94
CA LEU A 13 1.26 13.81 -5.49
C LEU A 13 1.01 14.11 -4.02
N VAL A 14 2.05 14.10 -3.17
CA VAL A 14 1.92 14.55 -1.76
C VAL A 14 1.48 16.01 -1.68
N HIS A 15 1.89 16.86 -2.62
CA HIS A 15 1.43 18.26 -2.70
C HIS A 15 0.09 18.41 -3.45
N TYR A 16 -0.25 17.49 -4.35
CA TYR A 16 -1.50 17.47 -5.13
C TYR A 16 -2.63 16.69 -4.44
N LEU A 17 -2.38 16.07 -3.28
CA LEU A 17 -3.31 15.25 -2.50
C LEU A 17 -3.21 15.53 -1.00
N ASP A 18 -2.83 16.76 -0.64
CA ASP A 18 -3.23 17.32 0.63
C ASP A 18 -4.77 17.16 0.75
N PRO A 19 -5.33 16.64 1.85
CA PRO A 19 -6.78 16.57 2.03
C PRO A 19 -7.48 17.93 1.88
N THR A 20 -6.73 19.03 1.92
CA THR A 20 -7.19 20.40 1.65
C THR A 20 -6.99 20.86 0.19
N CYS A 21 -6.35 20.05 -0.66
CA CYS A 21 -6.15 20.40 -2.06
C CYS A 21 -7.43 20.22 -2.89
N HIS A 22 -7.57 21.07 -3.92
CA HIS A 22 -8.73 21.06 -4.81
C HIS A 22 -8.88 19.78 -5.63
N ALA A 23 -7.80 19.03 -5.90
CA ALA A 23 -7.87 17.80 -6.67
C ALA A 23 -8.59 16.68 -5.90
N PHE A 24 -8.39 16.62 -4.58
CA PHE A 24 -9.11 15.71 -3.68
C PHE A 24 -10.60 16.06 -3.58
N THR A 25 -10.93 17.35 -3.45
CA THR A 25 -12.33 17.82 -3.46
C THR A 25 -13.02 17.47 -4.78
N ARG A 26 -12.37 17.72 -5.92
CA ARG A 26 -12.91 17.40 -7.25
C ARG A 26 -13.11 15.90 -7.47
N ALA A 27 -12.18 15.06 -6.99
CA ALA A 27 -12.34 13.60 -7.06
C ALA A 27 -13.62 13.14 -6.35
N ARG A 28 -13.90 13.64 -5.13
CA ARG A 28 -15.14 13.33 -4.41
C ARG A 28 -16.39 13.87 -5.11
N GLU A 29 -16.32 15.04 -5.76
CA GLU A 29 -17.45 15.64 -6.50
C GLU A 29 -17.85 14.82 -7.72
N THR A 30 -16.89 14.19 -8.40
CA THR A 30 -17.19 13.34 -9.57
C THR A 30 -17.97 12.08 -9.22
N LYS A 31 -17.92 11.61 -7.96
CA LYS A 31 -18.53 10.36 -7.46
C LYS A 31 -18.17 9.12 -8.29
N ASP A 32 -17.16 9.21 -9.14
CA ASP A 32 -16.66 8.10 -9.93
C ASP A 32 -15.80 7.23 -9.00
N PRO A 33 -16.19 5.97 -8.74
CA PRO A 33 -15.42 5.05 -7.90
C PRO A 33 -13.97 4.88 -8.39
N GLN A 34 -13.73 4.98 -9.71
CA GLN A 34 -12.43 4.81 -10.34
C GLN A 34 -11.44 5.95 -10.01
N ILE A 35 -11.97 7.13 -9.72
CA ILE A 35 -11.17 8.30 -9.32
C ILE A 35 -11.15 8.45 -7.79
N THR A 36 -12.28 8.18 -7.15
CA THR A 36 -12.49 8.49 -5.73
C THR A 36 -11.77 7.50 -4.82
N ALA A 37 -11.87 6.19 -5.07
CA ALA A 37 -11.30 5.17 -4.19
C ALA A 37 -9.76 5.26 -4.08
N PRO A 38 -9.00 5.40 -5.17
CA PRO A 38 -7.54 5.50 -5.10
C PRO A 38 -7.07 6.79 -4.41
N ALA A 39 -7.77 7.91 -4.64
CA ALA A 39 -7.47 9.17 -3.97
C ALA A 39 -7.70 9.09 -2.45
N LEU A 40 -8.82 8.49 -2.03
CA LEU A 40 -9.12 8.27 -0.61
C LEU A 40 -8.08 7.37 0.06
N ALA A 41 -7.70 6.26 -0.59
CA ALA A 41 -6.70 5.33 -0.07
C ALA A 41 -5.32 5.98 0.07
N LEU A 42 -4.89 6.78 -0.91
CA LEU A 42 -3.63 7.49 -0.86
C LEU A 42 -3.60 8.54 0.26
N CYS A 43 -4.66 9.36 0.36
CA CYS A 43 -4.78 10.34 1.45
C CYS A 43 -4.81 9.65 2.82
N ALA A 44 -5.48 8.50 2.95
CA ALA A 44 -5.48 7.72 4.19
C ALA A 44 -4.08 7.26 4.58
N THR A 45 -3.29 6.76 3.63
CA THR A 45 -1.88 6.38 3.84
C THR A 45 -1.05 7.57 4.32
N VAL A 46 -1.14 8.73 3.64
CA VAL A 46 -0.40 9.93 4.04
C VAL A 46 -0.81 10.39 5.45
N LEU A 47 -2.11 10.45 5.75
CA LEU A 47 -2.62 10.82 7.08
C LEU A 47 -2.11 9.86 8.16
N LEU A 48 -2.05 8.56 7.87
CA LEU A 48 -1.54 7.58 8.83
C LEU A 48 -0.05 7.81 9.11
N THR A 49 0.76 8.08 8.07
CA THR A 49 2.20 8.39 8.27
C THR A 49 2.43 9.67 9.08
N GLN A 50 1.48 10.61 9.08
CA GLN A 50 1.50 11.82 9.90
C GLN A 50 0.94 11.61 11.32
N GLY A 51 0.59 10.38 11.71
CA GLY A 51 -0.02 10.07 13.00
C GLY A 51 -1.50 10.43 13.11
N ARG A 52 -2.14 10.88 12.02
CA ARG A 52 -3.56 11.30 11.98
C ARG A 52 -4.50 10.09 11.81
N ARG A 53 -4.34 9.09 12.68
CA ARG A 53 -5.00 7.76 12.59
C ARG A 53 -6.52 7.83 12.45
N LYS A 54 -7.18 8.70 13.21
CA LYS A 54 -8.65 8.85 13.15
C LYS A 54 -9.13 9.26 11.76
N GLN A 55 -8.43 10.21 11.13
CA GLN A 55 -8.80 10.72 9.81
C GLN A 55 -8.47 9.71 8.70
N ALA A 56 -7.32 9.03 8.80
CA ALA A 56 -6.99 7.91 7.93
C ALA A 56 -8.07 6.81 7.99
N SER A 57 -8.54 6.48 9.19
CA SER A 57 -9.61 5.50 9.39
C SER A 57 -10.93 5.95 8.75
N THR A 58 -11.32 7.22 8.89
CA THR A 58 -12.52 7.74 8.23
C THR A 58 -12.47 7.56 6.71
N LEU A 59 -11.36 7.94 6.06
CA LEU A 59 -11.23 7.78 4.60
C LEU A 59 -11.20 6.30 4.20
N THR A 60 -10.58 5.43 5.01
CA THR A 60 -10.56 3.98 4.78
C THR A 60 -11.97 3.39 4.82
N SER A 61 -12.82 3.85 5.74
CA SER A 61 -14.23 3.42 5.79
C SER A 61 -14.99 3.78 4.51
N GLU A 62 -14.70 4.93 3.91
CA GLU A 62 -15.35 5.35 2.67
C GLU A 62 -15.00 4.41 1.51
N VAL A 63 -13.75 3.94 1.43
CA VAL A 63 -13.32 2.95 0.42
C VAL A 63 -13.99 1.59 0.66
N LEU A 64 -14.04 1.14 1.92
CA LEU A 64 -14.63 -0.15 2.29
C LEU A 64 -16.16 -0.21 2.14
N ALA A 65 -16.86 0.92 2.34
CA ALA A 65 -18.32 0.96 2.35
C ALA A 65 -18.99 0.56 1.01
N CYS A 66 -18.23 0.59 -0.10
CA CYS A 66 -18.73 0.20 -1.41
C CYS A 66 -18.25 -1.19 -1.87
N GLY A 67 -17.59 -1.94 -0.98
CA GLY A 67 -17.19 -3.32 -1.21
C GLY A 67 -16.13 -3.50 -2.30
N HIS A 68 -16.07 -4.71 -2.86
CA HIS A 68 -15.04 -5.13 -3.80
C HIS A 68 -14.91 -4.26 -5.05
N VAL A 69 -15.97 -3.58 -5.51
CA VAL A 69 -15.91 -2.71 -6.70
C VAL A 69 -14.93 -1.55 -6.46
N GLN A 70 -14.94 -0.93 -5.28
CA GLN A 70 -14.01 0.15 -4.96
C GLN A 70 -12.59 -0.36 -4.66
N VAL A 71 -12.46 -1.53 -4.04
CA VAL A 71 -11.13 -2.13 -3.81
C VAL A 71 -10.49 -2.53 -5.13
N ALA A 72 -11.25 -3.09 -6.07
CA ALA A 72 -10.78 -3.41 -7.42
C ALA A 72 -10.44 -2.16 -8.23
N ALA A 73 -11.18 -1.06 -8.06
CA ALA A 73 -10.92 0.22 -8.71
C ALA A 73 -9.56 0.84 -8.35
N LEU A 74 -8.92 0.40 -7.26
CA LEU A 74 -7.52 0.75 -6.94
C LEU A 74 -6.53 0.35 -8.04
N LEU A 75 -6.86 -0.64 -8.87
CA LEU A 75 -6.01 -1.05 -9.99
C LEU A 75 -5.96 -0.02 -11.13
N GLU A 76 -6.91 0.92 -11.19
CA GLU A 76 -7.18 1.68 -12.42
C GLU A 76 -6.58 3.09 -12.42
N LEU A 77 -6.28 3.68 -11.25
CA LEU A 77 -5.70 5.03 -11.20
C LEU A 77 -4.17 5.01 -11.11
N HIS A 78 -3.51 5.07 -12.28
CA HIS A 78 -2.11 5.47 -12.48
C HIS A 78 -1.04 4.74 -11.61
N GLY A 79 -1.37 3.62 -10.97
CA GLY A 79 -0.44 2.86 -10.13
C GLY A 79 -0.05 3.55 -8.82
N ALA A 80 -0.81 4.54 -8.35
CA ALA A 80 -0.46 5.30 -7.14
C ALA A 80 -0.75 4.52 -5.84
N VAL A 81 -1.82 3.71 -5.82
CA VAL A 81 -2.18 2.80 -4.73
C VAL A 81 -2.86 1.58 -5.32
N THR A 82 -2.42 0.37 -4.99
CA THR A 82 -3.06 -0.88 -5.44
C THR A 82 -3.82 -1.54 -4.27
N PRO A 83 -4.61 -2.60 -4.52
CA PRO A 83 -5.24 -3.39 -3.44
C PRO A 83 -4.25 -3.88 -2.38
N ILE A 84 -2.98 -4.09 -2.74
CA ILE A 84 -1.93 -4.56 -1.83
C ILE A 84 -1.50 -3.46 -0.86
N GLU A 85 -1.19 -2.25 -1.33
CA GLU A 85 -0.88 -1.12 -0.44
C GLU A 85 -2.09 -0.77 0.44
N PHE A 86 -3.31 -0.89 -0.09
CA PHE A 86 -4.52 -0.67 0.70
C PHE A 86 -4.72 -1.75 1.78
N ALA A 87 -4.44 -3.02 1.50
CA ALA A 87 -4.51 -4.08 2.50
C ALA A 87 -3.53 -3.84 3.66
N TRP A 88 -2.31 -3.38 3.34
CA TRP A 88 -1.34 -2.99 4.34
C TRP A 88 -1.79 -1.78 5.18
N LEU A 89 -2.40 -0.76 4.57
CA LEU A 89 -3.02 0.36 5.28
C LEU A 89 -4.13 -0.12 6.24
N VAL A 90 -5.02 -1.00 5.78
CA VAL A 90 -6.11 -1.56 6.59
C VAL A 90 -5.55 -2.34 7.78
N ARG A 91 -4.49 -3.13 7.57
CA ARG A 91 -3.79 -3.87 8.62
C ARG A 91 -3.12 -2.94 9.63
N ASP A 92 -2.46 -1.87 9.18
CA ASP A 92 -1.91 -0.86 10.09
C ASP A 92 -2.99 -0.17 10.92
N LEU A 93 -4.23 -0.10 10.41
CA LEU A 93 -5.41 0.40 11.11
C LEU A 93 -6.08 -0.63 12.02
N GLY A 94 -5.75 -1.92 11.92
CA GLY A 94 -6.37 -3.02 12.67
C GLY A 94 -7.82 -3.28 12.24
N ARG A 95 -8.08 -3.21 10.93
CA ARG A 95 -9.42 -3.31 10.32
C ARG A 95 -9.53 -4.43 9.29
N GLU A 96 -8.71 -5.46 9.42
CA GLU A 96 -8.54 -6.57 8.48
C GLU A 96 -9.88 -7.27 8.19
N ALA A 97 -10.69 -7.50 9.22
CA ALA A 97 -12.01 -8.14 9.10
C ALA A 97 -12.97 -7.38 8.17
N GLU A 98 -12.88 -6.05 8.13
CA GLU A 98 -13.72 -5.23 7.25
C GLU A 98 -13.29 -5.34 5.79
N LEU A 99 -11.99 -5.46 5.52
CA LEU A 99 -11.49 -5.72 4.18
C LEU A 99 -11.87 -7.11 3.69
N LEU A 100 -11.77 -8.13 4.54
CA LEU A 100 -12.20 -9.48 4.19
C LEU A 100 -13.70 -9.50 3.85
N THR A 101 -14.54 -8.90 4.70
CA THR A 101 -15.98 -8.72 4.43
C THR A 101 -16.22 -8.01 3.09
N ALA A 102 -15.49 -6.92 2.82
CA ALA A 102 -15.64 -6.16 1.57
C ALA A 102 -15.26 -6.99 0.32
N LEU A 103 -14.38 -7.97 0.46
CA LEU A 103 -13.85 -8.81 -0.61
C LEU A 103 -14.54 -10.18 -0.73
N GLU A 104 -15.45 -10.56 0.17
CA GLU A 104 -16.12 -11.88 0.17
C GLU A 104 -16.78 -12.23 -1.17
N SER A 105 -17.38 -11.25 -1.85
CA SER A 105 -18.05 -11.44 -3.13
C SER A 105 -17.16 -11.10 -4.35
N ALA A 106 -15.88 -10.84 -4.14
CA ALA A 106 -14.98 -10.39 -5.19
C ALA A 106 -14.56 -11.56 -6.11
N PRO A 107 -14.43 -11.33 -7.43
CA PRO A 107 -13.77 -12.27 -8.31
C PRO A 107 -12.31 -12.51 -7.89
N PRO A 108 -11.82 -13.77 -7.87
CA PRO A 108 -10.47 -14.08 -7.41
C PRO A 108 -9.43 -13.66 -8.44
N THR A 109 -8.87 -12.46 -8.26
CA THR A 109 -7.71 -11.99 -9.03
C THR A 109 -6.45 -12.10 -8.15
N PRO A 110 -5.25 -12.28 -8.72
CA PRO A 110 -4.01 -12.33 -7.94
C PRO A 110 -3.81 -11.12 -7.01
N TRP A 111 -4.27 -9.93 -7.44
CA TRP A 111 -4.22 -8.71 -6.66
C TRP A 111 -5.11 -8.76 -5.41
N LEU A 112 -6.36 -9.19 -5.56
CA LEU A 112 -7.30 -9.28 -4.44
C LEU A 112 -6.96 -10.46 -3.52
N GLN A 113 -6.46 -11.57 -4.08
CA GLN A 113 -5.97 -12.69 -3.28
C GLN A 113 -4.74 -12.29 -2.43
N ALA A 114 -3.81 -11.52 -3.00
CA ALA A 114 -2.66 -11.01 -2.24
C ALA A 114 -3.08 -10.05 -1.13
N ALA A 115 -4.11 -9.22 -1.38
CA ALA A 115 -4.72 -8.34 -0.39
C ALA A 115 -5.41 -9.13 0.75
N CYS A 116 -6.16 -10.19 0.43
CA CYS A 116 -6.75 -11.08 1.44
C CYS A 116 -5.67 -11.76 2.29
N ALA A 117 -4.61 -12.31 1.67
CA ALA A 117 -3.51 -12.93 2.39
C ALA A 117 -2.84 -11.95 3.39
N ILE A 118 -2.71 -10.66 3.03
CA ILE A 118 -2.23 -9.63 3.97
C ILE A 118 -3.19 -9.45 5.14
N ALA A 119 -4.50 -9.38 4.91
CA ALA A 119 -5.50 -9.25 5.97
C ALA A 119 -5.59 -10.50 6.87
N GLU A 120 -5.27 -11.69 6.34
CA GLU A 120 -5.22 -12.96 7.06
C GLU A 120 -3.92 -13.17 7.85
N HIS A 121 -3.02 -12.18 7.85
CA HIS A 121 -1.68 -12.28 8.42
C HIS A 121 -0.76 -13.31 7.73
N ASP A 122 -1.08 -13.73 6.50
CA ASP A 122 -0.25 -14.60 5.66
C ASP A 122 0.63 -13.78 4.69
N SER A 123 1.68 -13.20 5.24
CA SER A 123 2.63 -12.39 4.47
C SER A 123 3.44 -13.23 3.47
N ALA A 124 3.64 -14.52 3.73
CA ALA A 124 4.32 -15.44 2.81
C ALA A 124 3.45 -15.75 1.58
N GLY A 125 2.19 -16.14 1.79
CA GLY A 125 1.25 -16.38 0.70
C GLY A 125 0.97 -15.12 -0.11
N SER A 126 0.95 -13.94 0.52
CA SER A 126 0.88 -12.68 -0.20
C SER A 126 2.08 -12.48 -1.13
N LEU A 127 3.31 -12.71 -0.66
CA LEU A 127 4.52 -12.58 -1.49
C LEU A 127 4.52 -13.54 -2.69
N ASP A 128 4.06 -14.78 -2.51
CA ASP A 128 3.94 -15.76 -3.60
C ASP A 128 2.94 -15.30 -4.68
N LEU A 129 1.85 -14.64 -4.27
CA LEU A 129 0.87 -14.07 -5.19
C LEU A 129 1.42 -12.81 -5.88
N VAL A 130 2.09 -11.94 -5.14
CA VAL A 130 2.74 -10.72 -5.66
C VAL A 130 3.79 -11.05 -6.71
N ALA A 131 4.59 -12.10 -6.52
CA ALA A 131 5.57 -12.55 -7.49
C ALA A 131 4.93 -12.92 -8.85
N LYS A 132 3.69 -13.43 -8.84
CA LYS A 132 2.94 -13.78 -10.07
C LYS A 132 2.39 -12.57 -10.81
N ILE A 133 2.14 -11.46 -10.10
CA ILE A 133 1.63 -10.20 -10.67
C ILE A 133 2.68 -9.55 -11.60
N ARG A 134 3.97 -9.79 -11.35
CA ARG A 134 5.11 -9.21 -12.10
C ARG A 134 5.11 -7.68 -12.09
N ALA A 135 4.80 -7.08 -10.94
CA ALA A 135 4.87 -5.63 -10.71
C ALA A 135 6.04 -5.30 -9.77
N PRO A 136 7.22 -4.87 -10.26
CA PRO A 136 8.43 -4.73 -9.45
C PRO A 136 8.33 -3.73 -8.29
N SER A 137 7.53 -2.67 -8.41
CA SER A 137 7.31 -1.71 -7.32
C SER A 137 6.51 -2.33 -6.18
N VAL A 138 5.43 -3.05 -6.51
CA VAL A 138 4.57 -3.76 -5.57
C VAL A 138 5.33 -4.90 -4.88
N ASP A 139 6.15 -5.61 -5.65
CA ASP A 139 7.04 -6.69 -5.20
C ASP A 139 8.05 -6.20 -4.15
N ALA A 140 8.70 -5.05 -4.41
CA ALA A 140 9.63 -4.42 -3.46
C ALA A 140 8.91 -3.89 -2.21
N TYR A 141 7.74 -3.27 -2.37
CA TYR A 141 6.93 -2.78 -1.26
C TYR A 141 6.46 -3.91 -0.35
N ALA A 142 5.90 -4.99 -0.91
CA ALA A 142 5.43 -6.13 -0.15
C ALA A 142 6.55 -6.79 0.66
N ARG A 143 7.76 -6.90 0.10
CA ARG A 143 8.94 -7.40 0.83
C ARG A 143 9.37 -6.50 1.97
N LEU A 144 9.34 -5.18 1.79
CA LEU A 144 9.63 -4.25 2.87
C LEU A 144 8.66 -4.45 4.04
N ARG A 145 7.36 -4.51 3.75
CA ARG A 145 6.32 -4.69 4.77
C ARG A 145 6.44 -6.06 5.48
N ALA A 146 6.71 -7.12 4.73
CA ALA A 146 6.96 -8.44 5.30
C ALA A 146 8.24 -8.48 6.15
N ALA A 147 9.28 -7.73 5.77
CA ALA A 147 10.50 -7.59 6.56
C ALA A 147 10.27 -6.83 7.87
N GLU A 148 9.45 -5.77 7.87
CA GLU A 148 9.03 -5.08 9.09
C GLU A 148 8.34 -6.03 10.06
N GLU A 149 7.53 -6.96 9.56
CA GLU A 149 6.88 -7.99 10.37
C GLU A 149 7.86 -9.01 10.93
N ALA A 150 8.72 -9.55 10.07
CA ALA A 150 9.75 -10.48 10.50
C ALA A 150 10.65 -9.85 11.59
N ALA A 151 11.04 -8.59 11.43
CA ALA A 151 11.82 -7.84 12.43
C ALA A 151 11.05 -7.66 13.74
N ARG A 152 9.77 -7.26 13.70
CA ARG A 152 8.91 -7.16 14.90
C ARG A 152 8.74 -8.49 15.63
N SER A 153 8.75 -9.61 14.90
CA SER A 153 8.71 -10.96 15.45
C SER A 153 10.09 -11.52 15.85
N GLY A 154 11.16 -10.71 15.80
CA GLY A 154 12.53 -11.10 16.17
C GLY A 154 13.25 -11.99 15.14
N SER A 155 12.64 -12.20 13.96
CA SER A 155 13.21 -12.99 12.86
C SER A 155 14.07 -12.12 11.94
N HIS A 156 15.15 -11.54 12.49
CA HIS A 156 15.99 -10.56 11.79
C HIS A 156 16.68 -11.13 10.53
N ASP A 157 17.01 -12.42 10.49
CA ASP A 157 17.61 -13.04 9.31
C ASP A 157 16.61 -13.10 8.14
N VAL A 158 15.36 -13.48 8.41
CA VAL A 158 14.27 -13.46 7.42
C VAL A 158 14.03 -12.02 6.93
N ALA A 159 14.05 -11.03 7.84
CA ALA A 159 13.92 -9.63 7.46
C ALA A 159 15.04 -9.21 6.49
N LYS A 160 16.31 -9.58 6.76
CA LYS A 160 17.45 -9.29 5.88
C LYS A 160 17.31 -9.93 4.49
N GLU A 161 16.88 -11.19 4.43
CA GLU A 161 16.65 -11.91 3.16
C GLU A 161 15.57 -11.23 2.32
N LEU A 162 14.45 -10.83 2.94
CA LEU A 162 13.36 -10.10 2.28
C LEU A 162 13.81 -8.72 1.80
N LEU A 163 14.61 -8.00 2.58
CA LEU A 163 15.09 -6.65 2.25
C LEU A 163 16.08 -6.63 1.08
N ALA A 164 16.89 -7.66 0.88
CA ALA A 164 17.94 -7.66 -0.14
C ALA A 164 17.45 -7.29 -1.56
N PRO A 165 16.44 -7.99 -2.15
CA PRO A 165 15.90 -7.62 -3.46
C PRO A 165 15.11 -6.29 -3.42
N ALA A 166 14.41 -5.98 -2.32
CA ALA A 166 13.66 -4.73 -2.19
C ALA A 166 14.59 -3.50 -2.25
N LEU A 167 15.73 -3.56 -1.55
CA LEU A 167 16.77 -2.53 -1.56
C LEU A 167 17.36 -2.32 -2.95
N GLN A 168 17.58 -3.39 -3.72
CA GLN A 168 18.04 -3.26 -5.11
C GLN A 168 17.07 -2.42 -5.94
N PHE A 169 15.77 -2.68 -5.80
CA PHE A 169 14.74 -1.91 -6.49
C PHE A 169 14.70 -0.45 -5.99
N PHE A 170 14.61 -0.22 -4.67
CA PHE A 170 14.48 1.12 -4.10
C PHE A 170 15.68 2.02 -4.41
N ARG A 171 16.90 1.47 -4.46
CA ARG A 171 18.10 2.21 -4.89
C ARG A 171 17.99 2.64 -6.35
N ARG A 172 17.53 1.74 -7.23
CA ARG A 172 17.36 2.03 -8.66
C ARG A 172 16.38 3.18 -8.89
N VAL A 173 15.25 3.20 -8.18
CA VAL A 173 14.21 4.24 -8.33
C VAL A 173 14.39 5.44 -7.39
N ARG A 174 15.44 5.45 -6.56
CA ARG A 174 15.75 6.49 -5.57
C ARG A 174 14.61 6.76 -4.57
N ALA A 175 13.96 5.70 -4.10
CA ALA A 175 12.86 5.79 -3.13
C ALA A 175 13.39 6.07 -1.71
N ALA A 176 13.75 7.33 -1.43
CA ALA A 176 14.44 7.75 -0.20
C ALA A 176 13.75 7.30 1.09
N ARG A 177 12.42 7.39 1.17
CA ARG A 177 11.65 6.96 2.34
C ARG A 177 11.79 5.46 2.59
N HIS A 178 11.63 4.65 1.55
CA HIS A 178 11.69 3.19 1.65
C HIS A 178 13.11 2.71 1.99
N LEU A 179 14.14 3.39 1.48
CA LEU A 179 15.54 3.16 1.85
C LEU A 179 15.78 3.44 3.34
N ALA A 180 15.32 4.58 3.86
CA ALA A 180 15.48 4.92 5.27
C ALA A 180 14.82 3.91 6.21
N ILE A 181 13.63 3.39 5.86
CA ILE A 181 12.94 2.34 6.63
C ILE A 181 13.77 1.06 6.62
N ALA A 182 14.20 0.60 5.44
CA ALA A 182 14.98 -0.61 5.29
C ALA A 182 16.31 -0.55 6.05
N ASP A 183 17.01 0.59 5.99
CA ASP A 183 18.26 0.81 6.71
C ASP A 183 18.05 0.76 8.24
N GLY A 184 16.94 1.29 8.74
CA GLY A 184 16.54 1.18 10.15
C GLY A 184 16.35 -0.27 10.61
N LEU A 185 15.61 -1.06 9.83
CA LEU A 185 15.39 -2.49 10.13
C LEU A 185 16.70 -3.30 10.13
N LEU A 186 17.64 -2.95 9.26
CA LEU A 186 18.95 -3.60 9.22
C LEU A 186 19.80 -3.25 10.46
N ALA A 187 19.72 -2.01 10.93
CA ALA A 187 20.45 -1.55 12.12
C ALA A 187 19.89 -2.14 13.43
N GLU A 188 18.58 -2.37 13.52
CA GLU A 188 17.94 -3.02 14.68
C GLU A 188 18.31 -4.51 14.80
N GLY A 189 18.67 -5.16 13.69
CA GLY A 189 19.04 -6.59 13.63
C GLY A 189 20.55 -6.87 13.62
N THR A 190 21.38 -5.88 13.97
CA THR A 190 22.84 -6.01 14.18
C THR A 190 23.18 -6.00 15.66
#